data_AF-A0A1C6JBN3-F1
#
_entry.id   AF-A0A1C6JBN3-F1
#
_cell.length_a   1.000
_cell.length_b   1.000
_cell.length_c   1.000
_cell.angle_alpha   90.00
_cell.angle_beta   90.00
_cell.angle_gamma   90.00
#
_symmetry.space_group_name_H-M   'P 1'
#
loop_
_entity.id
_entity.type
_entity.pdbx_description
1 polymer ?
#
loop_
_entity_poly.entity_id
_entity_poly.type
_entity_poly.pdbx_seq_one_letter_code
_entity_poly.pdbx_strand_id
1 'polypeptide(L)' 'MTYDDSVKYFFGVMNDDFYYNITDNIFELSYEEVIKYAKDNNFYDSTYEKLNLLINNDKPTIEFYKSLL' A
#
# COMPACT_ATOMS: atom_id res chain seq x y z
N MET A 1 -11.39 -10.02 4.81
CA MET A 1 -10.59 -8.94 4.21
C MET A 1 -11.55 -7.82 3.88
N THR A 2 -11.48 -6.72 4.65
CA THR A 2 -12.24 -5.49 4.40
C THR A 2 -11.54 -4.63 3.34
N TYR A 3 -12.19 -3.56 2.88
CA TYR A 3 -11.52 -2.55 2.06
C TYR A 3 -10.27 -2.00 2.74
N ASP A 4 -10.38 -1.71 4.04
CA ASP A 4 -9.25 -1.20 4.84
C ASP A 4 -8.11 -2.23 4.91
N ASP A 5 -8.41 -3.51 5.08
CA ASP A 5 -7.39 -4.57 5.03
C ASP A 5 -6.68 -4.61 3.69
N SER A 6 -7.41 -4.46 2.58
CA SER A 6 -6.82 -4.44 1.23
C SER A 6 -5.92 -3.22 1.03
N VAL A 7 -6.34 -2.04 1.49
CA VAL A 7 -5.51 -0.82 1.42
C VAL A 7 -4.28 -0.96 2.32
N LYS A 8 -4.43 -1.45 3.55
CA LYS A 8 -3.30 -1.71 4.45
C LYS A 8 -2.30 -2.65 3.82
N TYR A 9 -2.76 -3.75 3.24
CA TYR A 9 -1.91 -4.72 2.57
C TYR A 9 -1.16 -4.09 1.40
N PHE A 10 -1.85 -3.31 0.56
CA PHE A 10 -1.23 -2.61 -0.55
C PHE A 10 -0.12 -1.64 -0.08
N PHE A 11 -0.38 -0.84 0.95
CA PHE A 11 0.62 0.06 1.53
C PHE A 11 1.81 -0.69 2.12
N GLY A 12 1.55 -1.83 2.77
CA GLY A 12 2.58 -2.72 3.29
C GLY A 12 3.49 -3.28 2.18
N VAL A 13 2.91 -3.74 1.07
CA VAL A 13 3.69 -4.29 -0.06
C VAL A 13 4.46 -3.20 -0.80
N MET A 14 3.87 -2.03 -1.02
CA MET A 14 4.51 -0.95 -1.79
C MET A 14 5.65 -0.26 -1.03
N ASN A 15 5.68 -0.39 0.30
CA ASN A 15 6.67 0.23 1.18
C ASN A 15 7.18 -0.80 2.19
N ASP A 16 7.47 -2.00 1.68
CA ASP A 16 7.81 -3.19 2.47
C ASP A 16 9.06 -2.98 3.31
N ASP A 17 10.11 -2.37 2.76
CA ASP A 17 11.32 -1.96 3.46
C ASP A 17 11.03 -1.17 4.75
N PHE A 18 9.97 -0.35 4.75
CA PHE A 18 9.59 0.44 5.92
C PHE A 18 8.70 -0.36 6.87
N TYR A 19 7.61 -0.95 6.38
CA TYR A 19 6.63 -1.59 7.27
C TYR A 19 7.15 -2.88 7.91
N TYR A 20 8.05 -3.63 7.25
CA TYR A 20 8.70 -4.79 7.87
C TYR A 20 9.63 -4.43 9.03
N ASN A 21 10.09 -3.17 9.12
CA ASN A 21 10.81 -2.71 10.30
C ASN A 21 9.89 -2.35 11.49
N ILE A 22 8.57 -2.31 11.27
CA ILE A 22 7.56 -1.95 12.29
C ILE A 22 6.83 -3.19 12.80
N THR A 23 6.40 -4.07 11.89
CA THR A 23 5.67 -5.31 12.23
C THR A 23 5.96 -6.39 11.19
N ASP A 24 5.98 -7.64 11.64
CA ASP A 24 6.04 -8.81 10.75
C ASP A 24 4.75 -8.99 9.94
N ASN A 25 3.63 -8.49 10.45
CA ASN A 25 2.32 -8.62 9.84
C ASN A 25 1.56 -7.28 9.84
N ILE A 26 1.40 -6.68 8.67
CA ILE A 26 0.70 -5.40 8.47
C ILE A 26 -0.74 -5.38 9.03
N PHE A 27 -1.38 -6.53 9.20
CA PHE A 27 -2.72 -6.61 9.77
C PHE A 27 -2.76 -6.33 11.29
N GLU A 28 -1.62 -6.36 11.97
CA GLU A 28 -1.49 -5.97 13.39
C GLU A 28 -1.64 -4.46 13.60
N LEU A 29 -1.34 -3.65 12.59
CA LEU A 29 -1.57 -2.21 12.62
C LEU A 29 -3.03 -1.88 12.30
N SER A 30 -3.56 -0.79 12.84
CA SER A 30 -4.83 -0.21 12.38
C SER A 30 -4.67 0.46 11.01
N TYR A 31 -5.79 0.72 10.33
CA TYR A 31 -5.78 1.48 9.08
C TYR A 31 -5.21 2.88 9.29
N GLU A 32 -5.62 3.55 10.37
CA GLU A 32 -5.16 4.89 10.73
C GLU A 32 -3.65 4.93 10.97
N GLU A 33 -3.09 3.92 11.64
CA GLU A 33 -1.63 3.82 11.84
C GLU A 33 -0.88 3.66 10.53
N VAL A 34 -1.36 2.77 9.63
CA VAL A 34 -0.72 2.58 8.32
C VAL A 34 -0.71 3.88 7.53
N ILE A 35 -1.85 4.58 7.44
CA ILE A 35 -1.95 5.85 6.71
C ILE A 35 -1.11 6.95 7.37
N LYS A 36 -1.10 7.01 8.71
CA LYS A 36 -0.29 7.98 9.45
C LYS A 36 1.20 7.77 9.17
N TYR A 37 1.70 6.55 9.28
CA TYR A 37 3.11 6.26 9.01
C TYR A 37 3.50 6.61 7.58
N ALA A 38 2.63 6.36 6.61
CA ALA A 38 2.88 6.74 5.23
C ALA A 38 3.03 8.25 5.02
N LYS A 39 2.20 9.04 5.72
CA LYS A 39 2.26 10.50 5.68
C LYS A 39 3.51 11.03 6.39
N ASP A 40 3.79 10.51 7.57
CA ASP A 40 4.95 10.92 8.38
C ASP A 40 6.29 10.62 7.67
N ASN A 41 6.31 9.65 6.75
CA ASN A 41 7.49 9.23 6.00
C ASN A 41 7.45 9.63 4.51
N ASN A 42 6.54 10.52 4.10
CA ASN A 42 6.46 11.12 2.76
C ASN A 42 6.26 10.14 1.59
N PHE A 43 5.69 8.96 1.81
CA PHE A 43 5.38 7.99 0.73
C PHE A 43 3.87 7.75 0.54
N TYR A 44 3.03 8.45 1.31
CA TYR A 44 1.57 8.35 1.16
C TYR A 44 1.11 8.71 -0.25
N ASP A 45 1.50 9.88 -0.76
CA ASP A 45 1.01 10.38 -2.05
C ASP A 45 1.42 9.47 -3.22
N SER A 46 2.68 9.02 -3.24
CA SER A 46 3.18 8.09 -4.26
C SER A 46 2.49 6.73 -4.19
N THR A 47 2.25 6.21 -2.99
CA THR A 47 1.53 4.94 -2.81
C THR A 47 0.07 5.08 -3.22
N TYR A 48 -0.56 6.20 -2.86
CA TYR A 48 -1.95 6.49 -3.23
C TYR A 48 -2.11 6.64 -4.74
N GLU A 49 -1.16 7.27 -5.44
CA GLU A 49 -1.16 7.35 -6.90
C GLU A 49 -1.11 5.96 -7.53
N LYS A 50 -0.21 5.09 -7.06
CA LYS A 50 -0.13 3.68 -7.51
C LYS A 50 -1.45 2.93 -7.26
N LEU A 51 -2.09 3.12 -6.10
CA LEU A 51 -3.39 2.53 -5.79
C LEU A 51 -4.47 3.05 -6.75
N ASN A 52 -4.48 4.36 -7.01
CA ASN A 52 -5.45 4.98 -7.91
C ASN A 52 -5.29 4.46 -9.36
N LEU A 53 -4.06 4.26 -9.82
CA LEU A 53 -3.79 3.61 -11.11
C LEU A 53 -4.33 2.18 -11.15
N LEU A 54 -4.15 1.42 -10.07
CA LEU A 54 -4.61 0.04 -9.97
C LEU A 54 -6.13 -0.07 -10.03
N ILE A 55 -6.86 0.74 -9.26
CA ILE A 55 -8.34 0.65 -9.19
C ILE A 55 -9.03 1.15 -10.47
N ASN A 56 -8.36 2.00 -11.25
CA ASN A 56 -8.88 2.54 -12.51
C ASN A 56 -8.43 1.74 -13.73
N ASN A 57 -7.76 0.60 -13.53
CA ASN A 57 -7.36 -0.29 -14.62
C ASN A 57 -8.28 -1.51 -14.69
N ASP A 58 -9.20 -1.51 -15.65
CA ASP A 58 -10.17 -2.60 -15.86
C ASP A 58 -9.55 -3.90 -16.38
N LYS A 59 -8.33 -3.84 -16.92
CA LYS A 59 -7.62 -4.98 -17.53
C LYS A 59 -6.12 -4.94 -17.21
N PRO A 60 -5.74 -5.10 -15.93
CA PRO A 60 -4.35 -5.04 -15.53
C PRO A 60 -3.57 -6.20 -16.16
N THR A 61 -2.39 -5.89 -16.69
CA THR A 61 -1.45 -6.88 -17.23
C THR A 61 -0.33 -7.14 -16.24
N ILE A 62 0.41 -8.23 -16.43
CA ILE A 62 1.62 -8.50 -15.63
C ILE A 62 2.61 -7.34 -15.72
N GLU A 63 2.78 -6.75 -16.91
CA GLU A 63 3.66 -5.59 -17.09
C GLU A 63 3.16 -4.34 -16.35
N PHE A 64 1.83 -4.15 -16.30
CA PHE A 64 1.25 -3.09 -15.48
C PHE A 64 1.57 -3.30 -13.98
N TYR A 65 1.39 -4.52 -13.46
CA TYR A 65 1.74 -4.80 -12.06
C TYR A 65 3.21 -4.54 -11.75
N LYS A 66 4.12 -4.95 -12.65
CA LYS A 66 5.55 -4.65 -12.52
C LYS A 66 5.85 -3.16 -12.51
N SER A 67 5.12 -2.35 -13.29
CA SER A 67 5.31 -0.90 -13.30
C SER A 67 4.87 -0.19 -12.02
N LEU A 68 4.09 -0.86 -11.17
CA LEU A 68 3.67 -0.32 -9.88
C LEU A 68 4.69 -0.59 -8.76
N LEU A 69 5.64 -1.51 -8.95
CA LEU A 69 6.71 -1.80 -7.97
C LEU A 69 7.84 -0.79 -8.15
#